data_AF-A0A5C6M0W8-F1
#
_entry.id   AF-A0A5C6M0W8-F1
#
_cell.length_a   1.000
_cell.length_b   1.000
_cell.length_c   1.000
_cell.angle_alpha   90.00
_cell.angle_beta   90.00
_cell.angle_gamma   90.00
#
_symmetry.space_group_name_H-M   'P 1'
#
loop_
_entity.id
_entity.type
_entity.pdbx_description
1 polymer ?
#
loop_
_entity_poly.entity_id
_entity_poly.type
_entity_poly.pdbx_seq_one_letter_code
_entity_poly.pdbx_strand_id
1 'polypeptide(L)'
;CYLFLSHSSLVLSGLELVNVIGMTGALCVWISVGLSLTGFGLTIRAVESRIGRISLDRFHDMYEHTPTLAGLFLLTGLASIGFPGTIGFVGMELLIEGCVEVYPLVGLSLVLASALNGISILRAWFRIFTGVPLQSSVSLKSQFAERFAVVLLALLILGGGLWPQPGVASRHHAAKSLMDLRHQRATVAGSQAVETQATGRSASEASHP
;
A
#
# COMPACT_ATOMS: atom_id res chain seq x y z
N CYS A 1 -10.47 -7.17 4.40
CA CYS A 1 -9.52 -8.29 4.16
C CYS A 1 -9.04 -8.34 2.72
N TYR A 2 -9.92 -8.48 1.72
CA TYR A 2 -9.50 -8.58 0.30
C TYR A 2 -8.63 -7.40 -0.19
N LEU A 3 -8.97 -6.15 0.15
CA LEU A 3 -8.14 -4.98 -0.20
C LEU A 3 -6.72 -5.06 0.37
N PHE A 4 -6.58 -5.45 1.64
CA PHE A 4 -5.27 -5.55 2.28
C PHE A 4 -4.40 -6.65 1.64
N LEU A 5 -5.02 -7.77 1.32
CA LEU A 5 -4.35 -8.88 0.65
C LEU A 5 -3.89 -8.46 -0.76
N SER A 6 -4.75 -7.77 -1.51
CA SER A 6 -4.42 -7.21 -2.82
C SER A 6 -3.25 -6.21 -2.76
N HIS A 7 -3.29 -5.25 -1.83
CA HIS A 7 -2.18 -4.30 -1.64
C HIS A 7 -0.87 -4.97 -1.21
N SER A 8 -0.94 -6.02 -0.39
CA SER A 8 0.24 -6.78 0.02
C SER A 8 0.87 -7.53 -1.16
N SER A 9 0.04 -8.11 -2.05
CA SER A 9 0.52 -8.75 -3.27
C SER A 9 1.20 -7.77 -4.22
N LEU A 10 0.64 -6.56 -4.39
CA LEU A 10 1.24 -5.50 -5.22
C LEU A 10 2.65 -5.12 -4.73
N VAL A 11 2.80 -4.94 -3.41
CA VAL A 11 4.10 -4.63 -2.81
C VAL A 11 5.07 -5.81 -2.91
N LEU A 12 4.59 -7.04 -2.72
CA LEU A 12 5.42 -8.23 -2.88
C LEU A 12 5.95 -8.36 -4.31
N SER A 13 5.11 -8.14 -5.32
CA SER A 13 5.54 -8.13 -6.72
C SER A 13 6.69 -7.14 -6.93
N GLY A 14 6.60 -5.94 -6.35
CA GLY A 14 7.65 -4.91 -6.39
C GLY A 14 8.98 -5.28 -5.72
N LEU A 15 8.94 -6.06 -4.64
CA LEU A 15 10.13 -6.49 -3.89
C LEU A 15 10.87 -7.66 -4.55
N GLU A 16 10.16 -8.46 -5.33
CA GLU A 16 10.72 -9.56 -6.13
C GLU A 16 11.52 -9.06 -7.34
N LEU A 17 11.29 -7.82 -7.80
CA LEU A 17 12.10 -7.27 -8.89
C LEU A 17 13.54 -7.01 -8.46
N VAL A 18 14.48 -7.39 -9.33
CA VAL A 18 15.91 -7.05 -9.21
C VAL A 18 16.15 -5.63 -9.74
N ASN A 19 15.30 -4.68 -9.38
CA ASN A 19 15.40 -3.28 -9.81
C ASN A 19 15.25 -2.33 -8.61
N VAL A 20 16.18 -1.38 -8.45
CA VAL A 20 16.18 -0.39 -7.36
C VAL A 20 14.88 0.43 -7.41
N ILE A 21 14.42 0.76 -8.62
CA ILE A 21 13.25 1.60 -8.86
C ILE A 21 11.98 0.91 -8.36
N GLY A 22 11.76 -0.36 -8.77
CA GLY A 22 10.62 -1.16 -8.35
C GLY A 22 10.57 -1.39 -6.83
N MET A 23 11.71 -1.69 -6.20
CA MET A 23 11.79 -1.83 -4.74
C MET A 23 11.52 -0.51 -4.01
N THR A 24 12.04 0.61 -4.51
CA THR A 24 11.77 1.94 -3.94
C THR A 24 10.27 2.25 -4.00
N GLY A 25 9.64 1.98 -5.15
CA GLY A 25 8.20 2.12 -5.35
C GLY A 25 7.39 1.24 -4.40
N ALA A 26 7.72 -0.05 -4.31
CA ALA A 26 7.06 -1.01 -3.42
C ALA A 26 7.06 -0.55 -1.96
N LEU A 27 8.22 -0.08 -1.48
CA LEU A 27 8.33 0.44 -0.13
C LEU A 27 7.47 1.71 0.03
N CYS A 28 7.54 2.66 -0.91
CA CYS A 28 6.70 3.88 -0.89
C CYS A 28 5.20 3.53 -0.78
N VAL A 29 4.73 2.61 -1.62
CA VAL A 29 3.34 2.13 -1.62
C VAL A 29 2.96 1.54 -0.26
N TRP A 30 3.86 0.78 0.37
CA TRP A 30 3.57 0.16 1.67
C TRP A 30 3.27 1.18 2.78
N ILE A 31 3.98 2.32 2.82
CA ILE A 31 3.65 3.38 3.77
C ILE A 31 2.32 4.05 3.42
N SER A 32 2.06 4.29 2.13
CA SER A 32 0.78 4.86 1.71
C SER A 32 -0.39 3.97 2.14
N VAL A 33 -0.30 2.66 1.87
CA VAL A 33 -1.31 1.67 2.27
C VAL A 33 -1.47 1.64 3.79
N GLY A 34 -0.38 1.75 4.56
CA GLY A 34 -0.43 1.83 6.02
C GLY A 34 -1.21 3.05 6.54
N LEU A 35 -0.97 4.23 5.95
CA LEU A 35 -1.72 5.46 6.25
C LEU A 35 -3.19 5.32 5.85
N SER A 36 -3.45 4.77 4.66
CA SER A 36 -4.81 4.52 4.18
C SER A 36 -5.59 3.57 5.08
N LEU A 37 -4.96 2.48 5.54
CA LEU A 37 -5.59 1.50 6.43
C LEU A 37 -5.87 2.09 7.81
N THR A 38 -4.99 2.97 8.30
CA THR A 38 -5.21 3.71 9.55
C THR A 38 -6.42 4.64 9.42
N GLY A 39 -6.54 5.36 8.30
CA GLY A 39 -7.71 6.21 8.01
C GLY A 39 -9.02 5.43 7.86
N PHE A 40 -8.97 4.28 7.19
CA PHE A 40 -10.11 3.36 7.13
C PHE A 40 -10.49 2.83 8.51
N GLY A 41 -9.52 2.38 9.30
CA GLY A 41 -9.76 1.90 10.66
C GLY A 41 -10.37 2.97 11.56
N LEU A 42 -9.84 4.19 11.51
CA LEU A 42 -10.39 5.33 12.25
C LEU A 42 -11.83 5.63 11.83
N THR A 43 -12.09 5.67 10.54
CA THR A 43 -13.43 5.96 10.02
C THR A 43 -14.44 4.88 10.42
N ILE A 44 -14.08 3.60 10.24
CA ILE A 44 -14.93 2.47 10.63
C ILE A 44 -15.20 2.50 12.13
N ARG A 45 -14.18 2.72 12.97
CA ARG A 45 -14.34 2.79 14.43
C ARG A 45 -15.22 3.95 14.88
N ALA A 46 -15.05 5.12 14.27
CA ALA A 46 -15.88 6.28 14.55
C ALA A 46 -17.35 6.02 14.17
N VAL A 47 -17.60 5.37 13.03
CA VAL A 47 -18.95 4.98 12.61
C VAL A 47 -19.55 3.91 13.52
N GLU A 48 -18.79 2.85 13.84
CA GLU A 48 -19.24 1.78 14.74
C GLU A 48 -19.60 2.30 16.13
N SER A 49 -18.87 3.32 16.63
CA SER A 49 -19.19 3.96 17.91
C SER A 49 -20.54 4.68 17.93
N ARG A 50 -21.04 5.09 16.76
CA ARG A 50 -22.26 5.89 16.60
C ARG A 50 -23.49 5.05 16.29
N ILE A 51 -23.33 3.97 15.52
CA ILE A 51 -24.45 3.19 14.95
C ILE A 51 -24.44 1.73 15.45
N GLY A 52 -23.37 1.31 16.14
CA GLY A 52 -23.17 -0.09 16.51
C GLY A 52 -22.59 -0.91 15.36
N ARG A 53 -22.90 -2.21 15.29
CA ARG A 53 -22.34 -3.10 14.25
C ARG A 53 -22.82 -2.69 12.85
N ILE A 54 -21.86 -2.34 11.99
CA ILE A 54 -22.12 -2.02 10.58
C ILE A 54 -22.49 -3.32 9.85
N SER A 55 -23.75 -3.45 9.42
CA SER A 55 -24.15 -4.49 8.48
C SER A 55 -24.02 -3.98 7.05
N LEU A 56 -23.13 -4.57 6.25
CA LEU A 56 -22.94 -4.20 4.84
C LEU A 56 -24.15 -4.55 3.95
N ASP A 57 -25.19 -5.17 4.49
CA ASP A 57 -26.37 -5.59 3.74
C ASP A 57 -27.34 -4.44 3.44
N ARG A 58 -27.26 -3.33 4.19
CA ARG A 58 -28.09 -2.13 3.99
C ARG A 58 -27.26 -0.91 3.59
N PHE A 59 -27.85 -0.07 2.73
CA PHE A 59 -27.35 1.27 2.47
C PHE A 59 -27.59 2.14 3.71
N HIS A 60 -26.57 2.87 4.15
CA HIS A 60 -26.66 3.78 5.28
C HIS A 60 -26.56 5.21 4.76
N ASP A 61 -27.47 6.10 5.16
CA ASP A 61 -27.32 7.53 4.88
C ASP A 61 -26.65 8.22 6.07
N MET A 62 -25.32 8.19 6.05
CA MET A 62 -24.46 8.78 7.07
C MET A 62 -23.80 10.09 6.62
N TYR A 63 -24.04 10.50 5.37
CA TYR A 63 -23.39 11.66 4.78
C TYR A 63 -23.80 12.96 5.49
N GLU A 64 -25.10 13.14 5.78
CA GLU A 64 -25.59 14.34 6.46
C GLU A 64 -25.07 14.45 7.91
N HIS A 65 -24.78 13.32 8.56
CA HIS A 65 -24.37 13.32 9.97
C HIS A 65 -22.84 13.34 10.18
N THR A 66 -22.03 12.88 9.21
CA THR A 66 -20.57 12.73 9.38
C THR A 66 -19.73 13.09 8.13
N PRO A 67 -19.89 14.31 7.55
CA PRO A 67 -19.23 14.68 6.29
C PRO A 67 -17.70 14.68 6.36
N THR A 68 -17.11 14.97 7.53
CA THR A 68 -15.65 14.95 7.72
C THR A 68 -15.06 13.54 7.65
N LEU A 69 -15.78 12.53 8.16
CA LEU A 69 -15.35 11.13 8.09
C LEU A 69 -15.55 10.57 6.69
N ALA A 70 -16.63 10.96 6.01
CA ALA A 70 -16.84 10.62 4.60
C ALA A 70 -15.71 11.14 3.70
N GLY A 71 -15.29 12.40 3.93
CA GLY A 71 -14.14 13.00 3.27
C GLY A 71 -12.82 12.30 3.59
N LEU A 72 -12.57 11.95 4.86
CA LEU A 72 -11.38 11.21 5.26
C LEU A 72 -11.32 9.84 4.56
N PHE A 73 -12.41 9.06 4.59
CA PHE A 73 -12.45 7.75 3.97
C PHE A 73 -12.14 7.83 2.48
N LEU A 74 -12.73 8.81 1.80
CA LEU A 74 -12.48 9.03 0.38
C LEU A 74 -11.03 9.41 0.14
N LEU A 75 -10.48 10.34 0.91
CA LEU A 75 -9.08 10.77 0.80
C LEU A 75 -8.10 9.62 1.04
N THR A 76 -8.33 8.81 2.08
CA THR A 76 -7.51 7.64 2.38
C THR A 76 -7.66 6.54 1.33
N GLY A 77 -8.84 6.43 0.74
CA GLY A 77 -9.10 5.55 -0.39
C GLY A 77 -8.32 5.95 -1.63
N LEU A 78 -8.37 7.23 -2.00
CA LEU A 78 -7.60 7.81 -3.09
C LEU A 78 -6.09 7.63 -2.86
N ALA A 79 -5.62 7.83 -1.62
CA ALA A 79 -4.22 7.59 -1.26
C ALA A 79 -3.79 6.13 -1.40
N SER A 80 -4.71 5.18 -1.18
CA SER A 80 -4.44 3.74 -1.29
C SER A 80 -4.24 3.30 -2.74
N ILE A 81 -4.95 3.94 -3.68
CA ILE A 81 -4.91 3.63 -5.11
C ILE A 81 -3.75 4.37 -5.80
N GLY A 82 -3.18 5.37 -5.13
CA GLY A 82 -2.14 6.23 -5.68
C GLY A 82 -2.72 7.32 -6.57
N PHE A 83 -3.82 7.97 -6.15
CA PHE A 83 -4.36 9.11 -6.89
C PHE A 83 -3.35 10.28 -6.93
N PRO A 84 -3.21 11.01 -8.05
CA PRO A 84 -2.28 12.14 -8.14
C PRO A 84 -2.50 13.17 -7.03
N GLY A 85 -1.40 13.64 -6.42
CA GLY A 85 -1.45 14.52 -5.26
C GLY A 85 -1.52 13.81 -3.91
N THR A 86 -1.52 12.47 -3.89
CA THR A 86 -1.36 11.67 -2.66
C THR A 86 0.03 11.07 -2.57
N ILE A 87 0.48 10.78 -1.35
CA ILE A 87 1.78 10.11 -1.10
C ILE A 87 1.93 8.76 -1.83
N GLY A 88 0.81 8.07 -2.09
CA GLY A 88 0.80 6.77 -2.79
C GLY A 88 1.08 6.86 -4.28
N PHE A 89 0.85 8.02 -4.91
CA PHE A 89 1.01 8.19 -6.35
C PHE A 89 2.45 7.93 -6.80
N VAL A 90 3.42 8.59 -6.16
CA VAL A 90 4.83 8.45 -6.52
C VAL A 90 5.33 7.03 -6.30
N GLY A 91 4.84 6.36 -5.25
CA GLY A 91 5.17 4.95 -5.02
C GLY A 91 4.62 4.02 -6.11
N MET A 92 3.36 4.23 -6.51
CA MET A 92 2.72 3.42 -7.54
C MET A 92 3.34 3.63 -8.92
N GLU A 93 3.66 4.87 -9.28
CA GLU A 93 4.36 5.19 -10.53
C GLU A 93 5.71 4.47 -10.62
N LEU A 94 6.56 4.62 -9.59
CA LEU A 94 7.86 3.94 -9.53
C LEU A 94 7.74 2.41 -9.54
N LEU A 95 6.70 1.88 -8.88
CA LEU A 95 6.43 0.44 -8.84
C LEU A 95 6.04 -0.08 -10.24
N ILE A 96 5.16 0.64 -10.94
CA ILE A 96 4.72 0.25 -12.28
C ILE A 96 5.87 0.40 -13.27
N GLU A 97 6.60 1.52 -13.24
CA GLU A 97 7.77 1.76 -14.09
C GLU A 97 8.82 0.66 -13.91
N GLY A 98 9.18 0.36 -12.66
CA GLY A 98 10.13 -0.71 -12.35
C GLY A 98 9.64 -2.10 -12.79
N CYS A 99 8.33 -2.37 -12.71
CA CYS A 99 7.72 -3.61 -13.18
C CYS A 99 7.71 -3.72 -14.70
N VAL A 100 7.33 -2.66 -15.40
CA VAL A 100 7.20 -2.65 -16.87
C VAL A 100 8.57 -2.82 -17.54
N GLU A 101 9.62 -2.25 -16.94
CA GLU A 101 10.99 -2.36 -17.45
C GLU A 101 11.50 -3.81 -17.49
N VAL A 102 11.07 -4.65 -16.54
CA VAL A 102 11.49 -6.06 -16.47
C VAL A 102 10.45 -7.00 -17.09
N TYR A 103 9.18 -6.84 -16.74
CA TYR A 103 8.07 -7.71 -17.15
C TYR A 103 6.80 -6.90 -17.48
N PRO A 104 6.60 -6.48 -18.75
CA PRO A 104 5.48 -5.61 -19.14
C PRO A 104 4.09 -6.21 -18.86
N LEU A 105 3.93 -7.53 -18.99
CA LEU A 105 2.66 -8.20 -18.65
C LEU A 105 2.32 -8.11 -17.16
N VAL A 106 3.34 -8.13 -16.29
CA VAL A 106 3.15 -7.99 -14.83
C VAL A 106 2.84 -6.54 -14.49
N GLY A 107 3.45 -5.57 -15.18
CA GLY A 107 3.07 -4.16 -15.07
C GLY A 107 1.59 -3.92 -15.40
N LEU A 108 1.08 -4.53 -16.47
CA LEU A 108 -0.35 -4.42 -16.84
C LEU A 108 -1.28 -5.01 -15.77
N SER A 109 -0.92 -6.17 -15.19
CA SER A 109 -1.74 -6.79 -14.13
C SER A 109 -1.75 -5.95 -12.84
N LEU A 110 -0.64 -5.28 -12.51
CA LEU A 110 -0.56 -4.31 -11.41
C LEU A 110 -1.54 -3.14 -11.59
N VAL A 111 -1.59 -2.58 -12.80
CA VAL A 111 -2.51 -1.47 -13.13
C VAL A 111 -3.96 -1.93 -12.99
N LEU A 112 -4.29 -3.10 -13.55
CA LEU A 112 -5.63 -3.68 -13.43
C LEU A 112 -6.04 -3.97 -11.98
N ALA A 113 -5.13 -4.55 -11.19
CA ALA A 113 -5.37 -4.82 -9.78
C ALA A 113 -5.58 -3.53 -8.97
N SER A 114 -4.80 -2.48 -9.25
CA SER A 114 -5.00 -1.16 -8.65
C SER A 114 -6.36 -0.56 -9.02
N ALA A 115 -6.76 -0.64 -10.29
CA ALA A 115 -8.06 -0.18 -10.74
C ALA A 115 -9.22 -0.91 -10.06
N LEU A 116 -9.14 -2.23 -9.92
CA LEU A 116 -10.14 -3.03 -9.20
C LEU A 116 -10.20 -2.70 -7.71
N ASN A 117 -9.06 -2.45 -7.07
CA ASN A 117 -9.01 -1.97 -5.69
C ASN A 117 -9.72 -0.61 -5.58
N GLY A 118 -9.49 0.29 -6.53
CA GLY A 118 -10.14 1.60 -6.54
C GLY A 118 -11.65 1.53 -6.72
N ILE A 119 -12.12 0.72 -7.65
CA ILE A 119 -13.56 0.45 -7.83
C ILE A 119 -14.16 -0.11 -6.53
N SER A 120 -13.46 -1.03 -5.87
CA SER A 120 -13.93 -1.65 -4.62
C SER A 120 -14.04 -0.64 -3.48
N ILE A 121 -13.04 0.24 -3.34
CA ILE A 121 -13.02 1.32 -2.34
C ILE A 121 -14.16 2.31 -2.61
N LEU A 122 -14.31 2.75 -3.87
CA LEU A 122 -15.34 3.72 -4.23
C LEU A 122 -16.74 3.14 -4.07
N ARG A 123 -16.94 1.87 -4.44
CA ARG A 123 -18.19 1.14 -4.20
C ARG A 123 -18.50 1.00 -2.71
N ALA A 124 -17.49 0.77 -1.87
CA ALA A 124 -17.66 0.76 -0.42
C ALA A 124 -18.03 2.16 0.10
N TRP A 125 -17.37 3.22 -0.38
CA TRP A 125 -17.70 4.59 -0.02
C TRP A 125 -19.14 4.93 -0.37
N PHE A 126 -19.58 4.65 -1.61
CA PHE A 126 -20.97 4.88 -2.01
C PHE A 126 -21.94 4.07 -1.13
N ARG A 127 -21.65 2.79 -0.83
CA ARG A 127 -22.56 1.96 -0.02
C ARG A 127 -22.68 2.42 1.44
N ILE A 128 -21.62 3.02 1.99
CA ILE A 128 -21.55 3.47 3.39
C ILE A 128 -22.08 4.90 3.56
N PHE A 129 -21.82 5.78 2.59
CA PHE A 129 -22.09 7.21 2.73
C PHE A 129 -23.22 7.69 1.83
N THR A 130 -23.43 7.14 0.63
CA THR A 130 -24.57 7.53 -0.23
C THR A 130 -25.66 6.46 -0.16
N GLY A 131 -26.73 6.76 0.58
CA GLY A 131 -27.83 5.83 0.81
C GLY A 131 -29.17 6.53 0.95
N VAL A 132 -30.23 5.75 1.19
CA VAL A 132 -31.58 6.24 1.47
C VAL A 132 -31.59 6.81 2.90
N PRO A 133 -32.17 8.01 3.15
CA PRO A 133 -32.11 8.69 4.43
C PRO A 133 -32.54 7.81 5.60
N LEU A 134 -31.60 7.54 6.50
CA LEU A 134 -31.90 6.93 7.79
C LEU A 134 -32.40 8.05 8.70
N GLN A 135 -33.68 7.98 9.08
CA GLN A 135 -34.26 8.84 10.12
C GLN A 135 -33.54 8.53 11.45
N SER A 136 -32.40 9.17 11.70
CA SER A 136 -31.65 9.01 12.96
C SER A 136 -31.62 10.33 13.72
N SER A 137 -32.32 10.32 14.86
CA SER A 137 -32.67 11.46 15.73
C SER A 137 -31.53 11.92 16.65
N VAL A 138 -30.26 11.72 16.27
CA VAL A 138 -29.13 11.94 17.20
C VAL A 138 -28.15 12.97 16.64
N SER A 139 -27.99 14.07 17.39
CA SER A 139 -27.00 15.11 17.12
C SER A 139 -25.59 14.54 17.29
N LEU A 140 -24.96 14.18 16.17
CA LEU A 140 -23.66 13.53 16.09
C LEU A 140 -22.55 14.57 15.92
N LYS A 141 -22.36 15.46 16.91
CA LYS A 141 -21.20 16.36 16.92
C LYS A 141 -19.90 15.54 16.81
N SER A 142 -19.05 15.89 15.85
CA SER A 142 -17.71 15.30 15.68
C SER A 142 -16.84 15.72 16.87
N GLN A 143 -16.16 14.76 17.49
CA GLN A 143 -15.29 15.04 18.63
C GLN A 143 -14.00 15.73 18.14
N PHE A 144 -13.42 16.60 18.97
CA PHE A 144 -12.21 17.35 18.61
C PHE A 144 -11.03 16.42 18.26
N ALA A 145 -10.92 15.28 18.94
CA ALA A 145 -9.92 14.25 18.66
C ALA A 145 -10.08 13.59 17.28
N GLU A 146 -11.32 13.31 16.85
CA GLU A 146 -11.60 12.76 15.50
C GLU A 146 -11.20 13.77 14.42
N ARG A 147 -11.58 15.05 14.59
CA ARG A 147 -11.19 16.13 13.68
C ARG A 147 -9.68 16.28 13.59
N PHE A 148 -8.98 16.23 14.73
CA PHE A 148 -7.52 16.30 14.75
C PHE A 148 -6.89 15.14 13.98
N ALA A 149 -7.35 13.91 14.20
CA ALA A 149 -6.85 12.73 13.49
C ALA A 149 -7.15 12.79 11.97
N VAL A 150 -8.34 13.26 11.59
CA VAL A 150 -8.71 13.49 10.17
C VAL A 150 -7.78 14.51 9.53
N VAL A 151 -7.58 15.67 10.17
CA VAL A 151 -6.72 16.74 9.65
C VAL A 151 -5.27 16.27 9.58
N LEU A 152 -4.77 15.58 10.60
CA LEU A 152 -3.42 15.04 10.63
C LEU A 152 -3.20 14.04 9.48
N LEU A 153 -4.10 13.06 9.31
CA LEU A 153 -4.00 12.09 8.21
C LEU A 153 -4.11 12.76 6.84
N ALA A 154 -5.01 13.72 6.69
CA ALA A 154 -5.14 14.47 5.45
C ALA A 154 -3.88 15.26 5.12
N LEU A 155 -3.27 15.91 6.13
CA LEU A 155 -2.01 16.62 5.99
C LEU A 155 -0.87 15.67 5.62
N LEU A 156 -0.79 14.48 6.22
CA LEU A 156 0.24 13.49 5.88
C LEU A 156 0.08 12.98 4.44
N ILE A 157 -1.14 12.66 4.03
CA ILE A 157 -1.45 12.13 2.70
C ILE A 157 -1.17 13.16 1.61
N LEU A 158 -1.69 14.38 1.79
CA LEU A 158 -1.56 15.47 0.81
C LEU A 158 -0.18 16.10 0.86
N GLY A 159 0.36 16.37 2.06
CA GLY A 159 1.69 16.92 2.25
C GLY A 159 2.78 15.97 1.74
N GLY A 160 2.63 14.67 1.98
CA GLY A 160 3.52 13.65 1.41
C GLY A 160 3.42 13.51 -0.11
N GLY A 161 2.26 13.84 -0.70
CA GLY A 161 2.07 13.90 -2.15
C GLY A 161 2.61 15.17 -2.80
N LEU A 162 2.49 16.32 -2.14
CA LEU A 162 2.98 17.63 -2.60
C LEU A 162 4.50 17.77 -2.48
N TRP A 163 5.12 17.12 -1.48
CA TRP A 163 6.56 17.15 -1.25
C TRP A 163 7.15 15.73 -1.14
N PRO A 164 7.23 14.96 -2.25
CA PRO A 164 7.69 13.57 -2.22
C PRO A 164 9.21 13.42 -2.07
N GLN A 165 9.97 14.48 -2.37
CA GLN A 165 11.45 14.52 -2.42
C GLN A 165 12.17 13.82 -1.23
N PRO A 166 11.89 14.14 0.05
CA PRO A 166 12.57 13.50 1.19
C PRO A 166 12.13 12.05 1.40
N GLY A 167 10.87 11.72 1.12
CA GLY A 167 10.34 10.35 1.27
C GLY A 167 10.94 9.40 0.25
N VAL A 168 11.01 9.83 -1.01
CA VAL A 168 11.59 9.02 -2.09
C VAL A 168 13.10 8.88 -1.91
N ALA A 169 13.81 9.95 -1.53
CA ALA A 169 15.27 9.92 -1.33
C ALA A 169 15.69 8.96 -0.20
N SER A 170 15.00 8.98 0.94
CA SER A 170 15.27 8.05 2.04
C SER A 170 15.07 6.59 1.63
N ARG A 171 14.02 6.31 0.84
CA ARG A 171 13.71 4.95 0.41
C ARG A 171 14.59 4.46 -0.72
N HIS A 172 15.01 5.33 -1.61
CA HIS A 172 15.98 5.01 -2.63
C HIS A 172 17.30 4.55 -1.99
N HIS A 173 17.73 5.22 -0.91
CA HIS A 173 18.90 4.80 -0.14
C HIS A 173 18.69 3.42 0.51
N ALA A 174 17.52 3.18 1.12
CA ALA A 174 17.20 1.87 1.70
C ALA A 174 17.12 0.74 0.66
N ALA A 175 16.55 1.01 -0.52
CA ALA A 175 16.48 0.05 -1.62
C ALA A 175 17.87 -0.28 -2.17
N LYS A 176 18.76 0.73 -2.28
CA LYS A 176 20.15 0.53 -2.68
C LYS A 176 20.90 -0.37 -1.69
N SER A 177 20.79 -0.11 -0.38
CA SER A 177 21.39 -0.97 0.65
C SER A 177 20.84 -2.40 0.62
N LEU A 178 19.54 -2.58 0.37
CA LEU A 178 18.93 -3.92 0.23
C LEU A 178 19.46 -4.66 -1.01
N MET A 179 19.68 -3.97 -2.12
CA MET A 179 20.27 -4.57 -3.32
C MET A 179 21.73 -4.94 -3.14
N ASP A 180 22.52 -4.07 -2.51
CA ASP A 180 23.93 -4.34 -2.23
C ASP A 180 24.07 -5.59 -1.33
N LEU A 181 23.21 -5.74 -0.32
CA LEU A 181 23.12 -6.95 0.50
C LEU A 181 22.71 -8.20 -0.31
N ARG A 182 21.77 -8.07 -1.25
CA ARG A 182 21.36 -9.18 -2.12
C ARG A 182 22.50 -9.63 -3.03
N HIS A 183 23.27 -8.68 -3.57
CA HIS A 183 24.45 -8.94 -4.41
C HIS A 183 25.59 -9.60 -3.61
N GLN A 184 25.84 -9.14 -2.37
CA GLN A 184 26.80 -9.78 -1.47
C GLN A 184 26.38 -11.20 -1.08
N ARG A 185 25.10 -11.44 -0.79
CA ARG A 185 24.63 -12.81 -0.53
C ARG A 185 24.72 -13.72 -1.75
N ALA A 186 24.40 -13.23 -2.94
CA ALA A 186 24.49 -14.01 -4.17
C ALA A 186 25.95 -14.40 -4.49
N THR A 187 26.89 -13.48 -4.28
CA THR A 187 28.33 -13.75 -4.48
C THR A 187 28.89 -14.72 -3.43
N VAL A 188 28.50 -14.59 -2.16
CA VAL A 188 28.90 -15.53 -1.09
C VAL A 188 28.31 -16.93 -1.32
N ALA A 189 27.03 -17.02 -1.69
CA ALA A 189 26.38 -18.29 -2.01
C ALA A 189 27.01 -18.96 -3.25
N GLY A 190 27.37 -18.16 -4.27
CA GLY A 190 28.11 -18.65 -5.43
C GLY A 190 29.51 -19.15 -5.08
N SER A 191 30.23 -18.44 -4.21
CA SER A 191 31.56 -18.86 -3.74
C SER A 191 31.51 -20.17 -2.95
N GLN A 192 30.51 -20.35 -2.08
CA GLN A 192 30.34 -21.59 -1.31
C GLN A 192 29.92 -22.77 -2.18
N ALA A 193 29.10 -22.56 -3.22
CA ALA A 193 28.73 -23.60 -4.17
C ALA A 193 29.96 -24.07 -4.99
N VAL A 194 30.81 -23.13 -5.44
CA VAL A 194 32.05 -23.43 -6.16
C VAL A 194 33.05 -24.18 -5.26
N GLU A 195 33.21 -23.78 -3.99
CA GLU A 195 34.11 -24.43 -3.04
C GLU A 195 33.64 -25.85 -2.65
N THR A 196 32.32 -26.05 -2.49
CA THR A 196 31.73 -27.38 -2.26
C THR A 196 31.93 -28.31 -3.47
N GLN A 197 31.80 -27.77 -4.69
CA GLN A 197 31.98 -28.53 -5.93
C GLN A 197 33.46 -28.86 -6.23
N ALA A 198 34.39 -27.97 -5.87
CA ALA A 198 35.83 -28.22 -5.94
C ALA A 198 36.25 -29.32 -4.96
N THR A 199 35.75 -29.30 -3.74
CA THR A 199 36.06 -30.29 -2.69
C THR A 199 35.50 -31.69 -3.04
N GLY A 200 34.30 -31.75 -3.64
CA GLY A 200 33.71 -33.01 -4.12
C GLY A 200 34.45 -33.62 -5.32
N ARG A 201 35.02 -32.79 -6.21
CA ARG A 201 35.77 -33.26 -7.38
C ARG A 201 37.14 -33.81 -6.99
N SER A 202 37.85 -33.17 -6.04
CA SER A 202 39.11 -33.68 -5.49
C SER A 202 38.95 -35.00 -4.73
N ALA A 203 37.81 -35.23 -4.08
CA ALA A 203 37.52 -36.50 -3.40
C ALA A 203 37.23 -37.65 -4.39
N SER A 204 36.64 -37.35 -5.56
CA SER A 204 36.36 -38.33 -6.62
C SER A 204 37.59 -38.70 -7.44
N GLU A 205 38.58 -37.81 -7.58
CA GLU A 205 39.86 -38.09 -8.25
C GLU A 205 40.82 -38.90 -7.37
N ALA A 206 40.70 -38.80 -6.04
CA ALA A 206 41.49 -39.59 -5.10
C ALA A 206 40.98 -41.05 -4.92
N SER A 207 39.82 -41.39 -5.46
CA SER A 207 39.19 -42.72 -5.31
C SER A 207 39.33 -43.66 -6.51
N HIS A 208 40.05 -43.26 -7.57
CA HIS A 208 40.39 -44.13 -8.70
C HIS A 208 41.90 -44.39 -8.76
N PRO A 209 42.39 -45.55 -8.26
CA PRO A 209 43.74 -46.05 -8.53
C PRO A 209 43.88 -46.63 -9.95
#